data_AF-A0A1G1CET3-F1
#
_entry.id   AF-A0A1G1CET3-F1
#
_cell.length_a   1.000
_cell.length_b   1.000
_cell.length_c   1.000
_cell.angle_alpha   90.00
_cell.angle_beta   90.00
_cell.angle_gamma   90.00
#
_symmetry.space_group_name_H-M   'P 1'
#
loop_
_entity.id
_entity.type
_entity.pdbx_description
1 polymer ?
#
loop_
_entity_poly.entity_id
_entity_poly.type
_entity_poly.pdbx_seq_one_letter_code
_entity_poly.pdbx_strand_id
1 'polypeptide(L)'
;MPPETTSAFARRLGETAAELQARIVHCLAAEWDWIAGCLTAEHGHRLLRPVFTLTDTRALFGTWEAATREIRISQSLAIAHPWRCVVRVLRHEMAHQFVSEVLRVAEEPHGPAFRNACALLRADPRAATECELIEDGLRRDGDVGDDRIMVKVRKLLALAQSPVRHEAEQALAKAHCLIARYNIDLLAQGRASDYQSMCVGKPAIRRAADQQYLARLLSDFYFVQCIWIHTFCPERGKFGRILEITGRYENLRIASYVHDFIERFVQVEWERYSAGPARGLSRRRRTDFAVGILTGFIRKLESGRAGAPAGPTECEALVKVEDTHLREHFRQRYPRIRTLRGSSRQVDRDVLRDGQRIGDRLVIHRGVETGRQDRGLLLDA
;
A
#
# COMPACT_ATOMS: atom_id res chain seq x y z
N MET A 1 1.08 16.63 13.68
CA MET A 1 0.96 17.93 12.99
C MET A 1 -0.48 18.37 13.08
N PRO A 2 -0.77 19.68 13.24
CA PRO A 2 -2.14 20.17 13.04
C PRO A 2 -2.58 19.87 11.60
N PRO A 3 -3.86 19.55 11.36
CA PRO A 3 -4.36 19.24 10.02
C PRO A 3 -4.17 20.46 9.09
N GLU A 4 -3.65 20.22 7.89
CA GLU A 4 -3.48 21.22 6.84
C GLU A 4 -4.86 21.83 6.52
N THR A 5 -4.99 23.16 6.55
CA THR A 5 -6.28 23.82 6.27
C THR A 5 -6.62 23.72 4.79
N THR A 6 -7.91 23.71 4.44
CA THR A 6 -8.40 23.71 3.05
C THR A 6 -7.70 24.75 2.18
N SER A 7 -7.48 25.95 2.72
CA SER A 7 -6.82 27.05 2.02
C SER A 7 -5.31 26.80 1.78
N ALA A 8 -4.64 26.08 2.68
CA ALA A 8 -3.23 25.72 2.50
C ALA A 8 -3.07 24.61 1.45
N PHE A 9 -3.94 23.59 1.50
CA PHE A 9 -3.94 22.51 0.52
C PHE A 9 -4.32 23.00 -0.89
N ALA A 10 -5.34 23.85 -1.00
CA ALA A 10 -5.74 24.46 -2.27
C ALA A 10 -4.60 25.32 -2.87
N ARG A 11 -3.93 26.14 -2.03
CA ARG A 11 -2.77 26.93 -2.46
C ARG A 11 -1.60 26.06 -2.94
N ARG A 12 -1.34 24.92 -2.29
CA ARG A 12 -0.31 23.96 -2.74
C ARG A 12 -0.60 23.42 -4.15
N LEU A 13 -1.88 23.33 -4.51
CA LEU A 13 -2.33 22.87 -5.83
C LEU A 13 -2.50 24.01 -6.84
N GLY A 14 -2.27 25.27 -6.42
CA GLY A 14 -2.47 26.45 -7.27
C GLY A 14 -3.94 26.76 -7.55
N GLU A 15 -4.85 26.33 -6.65
CA GLU A 15 -6.29 26.42 -6.84
C GLU A 15 -7.00 27.20 -5.72
N THR A 16 -8.23 27.62 -6.00
CA THR A 16 -9.16 28.17 -5.03
C THR A 16 -9.81 27.06 -4.19
N ALA A 17 -10.39 27.43 -3.04
CA ALA A 17 -11.11 26.48 -2.19
C ALA A 17 -12.33 25.86 -2.90
N ALA A 18 -13.02 26.64 -3.75
CA ALA A 18 -14.17 26.18 -4.52
C ALA A 18 -13.79 25.14 -5.59
N GLU A 19 -12.68 25.36 -6.31
CA GLU A 19 -12.15 24.40 -7.28
C GLU A 19 -11.75 23.08 -6.62
N LEU A 20 -11.10 23.16 -5.46
CA LEU A 20 -10.77 21.98 -4.67
C LEU A 20 -12.01 21.19 -4.24
N GLN A 21 -13.05 21.88 -3.72
CA GLN A 21 -14.30 21.23 -3.33
C GLN A 21 -15.00 20.57 -4.52
N ALA A 22 -15.14 21.28 -5.64
CA ALA A 22 -15.71 20.74 -6.87
C ALA A 22 -14.94 19.52 -7.37
N ARG A 23 -13.61 19.56 -7.28
CA ARG A 23 -12.76 18.41 -7.60
C ARG A 23 -13.06 17.24 -6.69
N ILE A 24 -13.07 17.41 -5.37
CA ILE A 24 -13.36 16.33 -4.41
C ILE A 24 -14.72 15.69 -4.69
N VAL A 25 -15.75 16.50 -4.93
CA VAL A 25 -17.10 16.02 -5.30
C VAL A 25 -17.07 15.20 -6.58
N HIS A 26 -16.35 15.67 -7.61
CA HIS A 26 -16.14 14.88 -8.83
C HIS A 26 -15.44 13.54 -8.54
N CYS A 27 -14.44 13.52 -7.66
CA CYS A 27 -13.74 12.30 -7.27
C CYS A 27 -14.68 11.32 -6.57
N LEU A 28 -15.50 11.78 -5.61
CA LEU A 28 -16.49 10.96 -4.91
C LEU A 28 -17.46 10.32 -5.87
N ALA A 29 -17.97 11.12 -6.81
CA ALA A 29 -18.94 10.68 -7.78
C ALA A 29 -18.34 9.62 -8.74
N ALA A 30 -17.10 9.81 -9.17
CA ALA A 30 -16.38 8.85 -10.00
C ALA A 30 -16.06 7.54 -9.27
N GLU A 31 -15.68 7.60 -7.99
CA GLU A 31 -15.46 6.41 -7.14
C GLU A 31 -16.78 5.65 -6.92
N TRP A 32 -17.89 6.36 -6.68
CA TRP A 32 -19.22 5.77 -6.58
C TRP A 32 -19.59 5.03 -7.87
N ASP A 33 -19.42 5.66 -9.04
CA ASP A 33 -19.74 5.06 -10.33
C ASP A 33 -18.93 3.77 -10.55
N TRP A 34 -17.65 3.78 -10.17
CA TRP A 34 -16.77 2.61 -10.25
C TRP A 34 -17.23 1.47 -9.32
N ILE A 35 -17.56 1.78 -8.06
CA ILE A 35 -18.02 0.80 -7.07
C ILE A 35 -19.36 0.20 -7.49
N ALA A 36 -20.33 1.04 -7.88
CA ALA A 36 -21.64 0.61 -8.36
C ALA A 36 -21.51 -0.29 -9.60
N GLY A 37 -20.62 0.05 -10.55
CA GLY A 37 -20.33 -0.77 -11.73
C GLY A 37 -19.67 -2.13 -11.43
N CYS A 38 -19.12 -2.33 -10.23
CA CYS A 38 -18.61 -3.63 -9.79
C CYS A 38 -19.69 -4.57 -9.27
N LEU A 39 -20.88 -4.06 -8.91
CA LEU A 39 -22.01 -4.88 -8.46
C LEU A 39 -22.51 -5.81 -9.58
N THR A 40 -23.29 -6.83 -9.20
CA THR A 40 -23.96 -7.68 -10.19
C THR A 40 -25.01 -6.88 -10.95
N ALA A 41 -25.32 -7.31 -12.18
CA ALA A 41 -26.33 -6.65 -13.01
C ALA A 41 -27.70 -6.55 -12.31
N GLU A 42 -28.05 -7.54 -11.49
CA GLU A 42 -29.26 -7.58 -10.67
C GLU A 42 -29.40 -6.39 -9.71
N HIS A 43 -28.29 -5.94 -9.12
CA HIS A 43 -28.30 -4.88 -8.11
C HIS A 43 -27.84 -3.53 -8.67
N GLY A 44 -26.91 -3.53 -9.62
CA GLY A 44 -26.22 -2.32 -10.10
C GLY A 44 -27.14 -1.26 -10.70
N HIS A 45 -28.22 -1.66 -11.39
CA HIS A 45 -29.18 -0.72 -11.98
C HIS A 45 -30.16 -0.12 -10.97
N ARG A 46 -30.27 -0.69 -9.77
CA ARG A 46 -31.20 -0.27 -8.72
C ARG A 46 -30.58 0.72 -7.74
N LEU A 47 -29.26 0.75 -7.65
CA LEU A 47 -28.53 1.72 -6.84
C LEU A 47 -28.34 2.99 -7.69
N LEU A 48 -29.00 4.08 -7.31
CA LEU A 48 -29.06 5.29 -8.14
C LEU A 48 -28.07 6.32 -7.64
N ARG A 49 -27.36 7.01 -8.54
CA ARG A 49 -26.34 7.98 -8.12
C ARG A 49 -26.93 9.06 -7.19
N PRO A 50 -26.33 9.29 -6.01
CA PRO A 50 -26.82 10.27 -5.06
C PRO A 50 -26.24 11.66 -5.34
N VAL A 51 -26.75 12.66 -4.64
CA VAL A 51 -26.09 13.97 -4.52
C VAL A 51 -24.93 13.83 -3.54
N PHE A 52 -23.78 14.45 -3.86
CA PHE A 52 -22.61 14.44 -2.99
C PHE A 52 -22.38 15.82 -2.40
N THR A 53 -22.20 15.87 -1.08
CA THR A 53 -21.99 17.13 -0.35
C THR A 53 -20.81 17.00 0.58
N LEU A 54 -20.04 18.08 0.69
CA LEU A 54 -18.97 18.21 1.68
C LEU A 54 -19.49 18.94 2.91
N THR A 55 -19.24 18.40 4.09
CA THR A 55 -19.64 18.99 5.37
C THR A 55 -18.43 19.33 6.23
N ASP A 56 -18.54 20.36 7.07
CA ASP A 56 -17.48 20.73 8.03
C ASP A 56 -17.65 20.04 9.40
N THR A 57 -18.45 18.96 9.45
CA THR A 57 -18.71 18.22 10.68
C THR A 57 -17.49 17.38 11.06
N ARG A 58 -17.01 17.57 12.30
CA ARG A 58 -15.89 16.78 12.86
C ARG A 58 -16.33 15.50 13.59
N ALA A 59 -17.62 15.37 13.91
CA ALA A 59 -18.15 14.24 14.68
C ALA A 59 -18.35 12.97 13.85
N LEU A 60 -18.64 13.10 12.55
CA LEU A 60 -18.87 11.99 11.63
C LEU A 60 -18.08 12.22 10.35
N PHE A 61 -17.50 11.14 9.81
CA PHE A 61 -16.75 11.20 8.55
C PHE A 61 -17.63 11.11 7.31
N GLY A 62 -18.83 10.52 7.43
CA GLY A 62 -19.83 10.49 6.37
C GLY A 62 -21.21 10.16 6.91
N THR A 63 -22.24 10.44 6.10
CA THR A 63 -23.64 10.05 6.36
C THR A 63 -24.41 9.88 5.05
N TRP A 64 -25.27 8.86 4.98
CA TRP A 64 -26.35 8.72 4.00
C TRP A 64 -27.66 9.34 4.51
N GLU A 65 -28.26 10.24 3.73
CA GLU A 65 -29.59 10.79 3.95
C GLU A 65 -30.57 10.30 2.88
N ALA A 66 -31.54 9.49 3.28
CA ALA A 66 -32.48 8.84 2.37
C ALA A 66 -33.49 9.84 1.78
N ALA A 67 -33.92 10.84 2.55
CA ALA A 67 -34.97 11.78 2.13
C ALA A 67 -34.52 12.66 0.95
N THR A 68 -33.26 13.10 0.96
CA THR A 68 -32.67 13.94 -0.08
C THR A 68 -31.80 13.16 -1.07
N ARG A 69 -31.61 11.85 -0.85
CA ARG A 69 -30.71 10.97 -1.60
C ARG A 69 -29.29 11.54 -1.67
N GLU A 70 -28.74 11.82 -0.49
CA GLU A 70 -27.47 12.54 -0.34
C GLU A 70 -26.44 11.71 0.42
N ILE A 71 -25.23 11.61 -0.13
CA ILE A 71 -24.05 11.17 0.62
C ILE A 71 -23.25 12.40 1.02
N ARG A 72 -23.17 12.64 2.32
CA ARG A 72 -22.34 13.70 2.90
C ARG A 72 -21.01 13.11 3.34
N ILE A 73 -19.92 13.80 3.02
CA ILE A 73 -18.56 13.42 3.42
C ILE A 73 -17.90 14.60 4.11
N SER A 74 -17.21 14.32 5.21
CA SER A 74 -16.46 15.34 5.94
C SER A 74 -15.35 15.94 5.07
N GLN A 75 -15.32 17.26 4.95
CA GLN A 75 -14.29 17.99 4.23
C GLN A 75 -12.92 17.79 4.87
N SER A 76 -12.84 17.72 6.21
CA SER A 76 -11.58 17.43 6.89
C SER A 76 -11.06 16.03 6.58
N LEU A 77 -11.96 15.03 6.42
CA LEU A 77 -11.56 13.70 5.97
C LEU A 77 -10.93 13.77 4.57
N ALA A 78 -11.60 14.46 3.64
CA ALA A 78 -11.16 14.52 2.25
C ALA A 78 -9.81 15.22 2.04
N ILE A 79 -9.44 16.12 2.97
CA ILE A 79 -8.23 16.93 2.86
C ILE A 79 -7.09 16.38 3.71
N ALA A 80 -7.37 16.01 4.97
CA ALA A 80 -6.33 15.62 5.92
C ALA A 80 -5.96 14.14 5.87
N HIS A 81 -6.79 13.29 5.24
CA HIS A 81 -6.56 11.85 5.18
C HIS A 81 -6.26 11.38 3.75
N PRO A 82 -5.51 10.28 3.60
CA PRO A 82 -5.32 9.62 2.31
C PRO A 82 -6.66 9.31 1.63
N TRP A 83 -6.73 9.48 0.32
CA TRP A 83 -7.99 9.32 -0.43
C TRP A 83 -8.72 7.99 -0.16
N ARG A 84 -7.99 6.89 0.07
CA ARG A 84 -8.59 5.60 0.45
C ARG A 84 -9.44 5.64 1.73
N CYS A 85 -9.15 6.52 2.69
CA CYS A 85 -10.01 6.75 3.87
C CYS A 85 -11.37 7.27 3.42
N VAL A 86 -11.38 8.23 2.49
CA VAL A 86 -12.59 8.76 1.88
C VAL A 86 -13.37 7.65 1.19
N VAL A 87 -12.71 6.80 0.40
CA VAL A 87 -13.38 5.69 -0.28
C VAL A 87 -13.90 4.63 0.70
N ARG A 88 -13.21 4.40 1.84
CA ARG A 88 -13.67 3.49 2.91
C ARG A 88 -14.99 3.99 3.51
N VAL A 89 -15.08 5.28 3.83
CA VAL A 89 -16.31 5.92 4.31
C VAL A 89 -17.38 5.94 3.24
N LEU A 90 -17.04 6.29 1.99
CA LEU A 90 -17.98 6.27 0.88
C LEU A 90 -18.61 4.89 0.70
N ARG A 91 -17.85 3.79 0.77
CA ARG A 91 -18.41 2.43 0.71
C ARG A 91 -19.38 2.13 1.85
N HIS A 92 -19.11 2.65 3.05
CA HIS A 92 -19.99 2.52 4.21
C HIS A 92 -21.31 3.25 3.96
N GLU A 93 -21.26 4.50 3.50
CA GLU A 93 -22.47 5.25 3.17
C GLU A 93 -23.23 4.65 1.97
N MET A 94 -22.51 4.10 0.99
CA MET A 94 -23.12 3.32 -0.10
C MET A 94 -23.82 2.05 0.41
N ALA A 95 -23.38 1.45 1.52
CA ALA A 95 -24.07 0.30 2.11
C ALA A 95 -25.38 0.72 2.76
N HIS A 96 -25.42 1.87 3.44
CA HIS A 96 -26.68 2.47 3.89
C HIS A 96 -27.61 2.82 2.72
N GLN A 97 -27.07 3.43 1.67
CA GLN A 97 -27.79 3.69 0.44
C GLN A 97 -28.36 2.40 -0.16
N PHE A 98 -27.58 1.32 -0.22
CA PHE A 98 -28.00 0.05 -0.79
C PHE A 98 -29.15 -0.57 -0.01
N VAL A 99 -29.09 -0.54 1.33
CA VAL A 99 -30.21 -1.00 2.17
C VAL A 99 -31.46 -0.16 1.89
N SER A 100 -31.30 1.17 1.82
CA SER A 100 -32.40 2.11 1.61
C SER A 100 -33.06 2.00 0.23
N GLU A 101 -32.28 1.95 -0.85
CA GLU A 101 -32.79 2.04 -2.23
C GLU A 101 -33.04 0.67 -2.86
N VAL A 102 -32.15 -0.30 -2.59
CA VAL A 102 -32.17 -1.63 -3.23
C VAL A 102 -32.93 -2.62 -2.36
N LEU A 103 -32.50 -2.87 -1.12
CA LEU A 103 -33.13 -3.90 -0.28
C LEU A 103 -34.50 -3.45 0.26
N ARG A 104 -34.66 -2.15 0.54
CA ARG A 104 -35.89 -1.52 1.04
C ARG A 104 -36.44 -2.21 2.30
N VAL A 105 -35.53 -2.55 3.21
CA VAL A 105 -35.87 -3.17 4.50
C VAL A 105 -35.72 -2.13 5.61
N ALA A 106 -36.69 -2.09 6.52
CA ALA A 106 -36.58 -1.31 7.76
C ALA A 106 -35.86 -2.16 8.83
N GLU A 107 -34.70 -1.71 9.26
CA GLU A 107 -33.92 -2.33 10.34
C GLU A 107 -33.13 -1.25 11.09
N GLU A 108 -32.64 -1.60 12.28
CA GLU A 108 -31.70 -0.76 13.03
C GLU A 108 -30.43 -0.47 12.20
N PRO A 109 -29.78 0.69 12.43
CA PRO A 109 -28.48 0.97 11.84
C PRO A 109 -27.51 -0.20 12.06
N HIS A 110 -26.89 -0.66 10.96
CA HIS A 110 -25.95 -1.79 10.95
C HIS A 110 -26.54 -3.18 11.25
N GLY A 111 -27.84 -3.36 10.99
CA GLY A 111 -28.54 -4.64 11.00
C GLY A 111 -28.05 -5.69 9.99
N PRO A 112 -28.71 -6.86 9.93
CA PRO A 112 -28.33 -7.95 9.00
C PRO A 112 -28.27 -7.54 7.53
N ALA A 113 -29.21 -6.72 7.05
CA ALA A 113 -29.25 -6.29 5.65
C ALA A 113 -28.06 -5.36 5.35
N PHE A 114 -27.71 -4.46 6.27
CA PHE A 114 -26.50 -3.64 6.18
C PHE A 114 -25.23 -4.47 6.15
N ARG A 115 -25.09 -5.49 7.02
CA ARG A 115 -23.91 -6.36 6.99
C ARG A 115 -23.77 -7.10 5.67
N ASN A 116 -24.88 -7.54 5.08
CA ASN A 116 -24.90 -8.12 3.74
C ASN A 116 -24.50 -7.09 2.66
N ALA A 117 -25.03 -5.86 2.74
CA ALA A 117 -24.65 -4.77 1.85
C ALA A 117 -23.15 -4.43 1.97
N CYS A 118 -22.60 -4.38 3.18
CA CYS A 118 -21.17 -4.22 3.42
C CYS A 118 -20.36 -5.35 2.79
N ALA A 119 -20.82 -6.59 2.91
CA ALA A 119 -20.17 -7.71 2.25
C ALA A 119 -20.16 -7.51 0.72
N LEU A 120 -21.29 -7.16 0.10
CA LEU A 120 -21.37 -6.93 -1.35
C LEU A 120 -20.49 -5.75 -1.83
N LEU A 121 -20.51 -4.63 -1.11
CA LEU A 121 -19.78 -3.41 -1.45
C LEU A 121 -18.32 -3.41 -0.97
N ARG A 122 -17.92 -4.44 -0.21
CA ARG A 122 -16.64 -4.51 0.52
C ARG A 122 -16.43 -3.29 1.43
N ALA A 123 -17.51 -2.84 2.06
CA ALA A 123 -17.50 -1.76 3.02
C ALA A 123 -17.08 -2.26 4.40
N ASP A 124 -16.44 -1.37 5.17
CA ASP A 124 -16.15 -1.62 6.58
C ASP A 124 -17.30 -1.05 7.45
N PRO A 125 -18.00 -1.89 8.23
CA PRO A 125 -19.06 -1.44 9.12
C PRO A 125 -18.63 -0.42 10.17
N ARG A 126 -17.33 -0.25 10.46
CA ARG A 126 -16.83 0.70 11.46
C ARG A 126 -16.39 2.05 10.89
N ALA A 127 -16.44 2.22 9.57
CA ALA A 127 -15.80 3.36 8.89
C ALA A 127 -16.42 4.74 9.20
N ALA A 128 -17.69 4.82 9.61
CA ALA A 128 -18.39 6.10 9.78
C ALA A 128 -17.77 7.02 10.85
N THR A 129 -17.19 6.44 11.90
CA THR A 129 -16.66 7.15 13.07
C THR A 129 -15.14 7.00 13.22
N GLU A 130 -14.54 5.99 12.60
CA GLU A 130 -13.13 5.67 12.74
C GLU A 130 -12.45 5.53 11.38
N CYS A 131 -11.51 6.44 11.08
CA CYS A 131 -10.49 6.19 10.05
C CYS A 131 -9.13 5.96 10.70
N GLU A 132 -9.06 5.04 11.67
CA GLU A 132 -7.77 4.48 12.04
C GLU A 132 -7.24 3.68 10.85
N LEU A 133 -6.14 4.19 10.29
CA LEU A 133 -5.41 3.50 9.26
C LEU A 133 -4.42 2.57 9.96
N ILE A 134 -4.36 1.33 9.50
CA ILE A 134 -3.32 0.38 9.91
C ILE A 134 -1.94 1.06 9.77
N GLU A 135 -1.71 1.78 8.67
CA GLU A 135 -0.50 2.58 8.43
C GLU A 135 -0.12 3.52 9.59
N ASP A 136 -1.08 4.11 10.30
CA ASP A 136 -0.82 4.98 11.44
C ASP A 136 -0.42 4.19 12.69
N GLY A 137 -1.00 3.00 12.87
CA GLY A 137 -0.57 2.04 13.89
C GLY A 137 0.82 1.46 13.60
N LEU A 138 1.15 1.17 12.33
CA LEU A 138 2.49 0.67 11.95
C LEU A 138 3.60 1.71 12.19
N ARG A 139 3.24 3.00 12.16
CA ARG A 139 4.14 4.14 12.41
C ARG A 139 4.30 4.47 13.90
N ARG A 140 3.28 4.23 14.72
CA ARG A 140 3.39 4.34 16.19
C ARG A 140 4.11 3.09 16.69
N ASP A 141 5.41 3.22 16.93
CA ASP A 141 6.27 2.10 17.33
C ASP A 141 6.05 1.63 18.78
N GLY A 142 4.88 1.89 19.35
CA GLY A 142 4.50 1.49 20.69
C GLY A 142 3.28 0.59 20.64
N ASP A 143 3.43 -0.62 21.17
CA ASP A 143 2.35 -1.37 21.82
C ASP A 143 1.54 -2.40 21.00
N VAL A 144 2.09 -2.95 19.92
CA VAL A 144 1.50 -4.16 19.30
C VAL A 144 2.45 -5.33 19.38
N GLY A 145 2.18 -6.21 20.36
CA GLY A 145 2.66 -7.59 20.45
C GLY A 145 4.17 -7.75 20.42
N ASP A 146 4.78 -7.94 21.59
CA ASP A 146 6.20 -8.22 21.77
C ASP A 146 6.55 -9.64 21.30
N ASP A 147 6.37 -9.92 20.01
CA ASP A 147 6.84 -11.17 19.43
C ASP A 147 8.38 -11.12 19.40
N ARG A 148 8.98 -11.89 20.31
CA ARG A 148 10.44 -12.00 20.49
C ARG A 148 11.15 -12.28 19.17
N ILE A 149 10.50 -12.96 18.23
CA ILE A 149 11.05 -13.24 16.91
C ILE A 149 11.12 -11.97 16.07
N MET A 150 10.07 -11.14 16.08
CA MET A 150 10.06 -9.85 15.40
C MET A 150 11.05 -8.85 15.98
N VAL A 151 11.29 -8.86 17.30
CA VAL A 151 12.38 -8.11 17.93
C VAL A 151 13.74 -8.54 17.37
N LYS A 152 13.97 -9.85 17.24
CA LYS A 152 15.21 -10.40 16.66
C LYS A 152 15.38 -10.01 15.19
N VAL A 153 14.31 -10.07 14.39
CA VAL A 153 14.33 -9.61 12.99
C VAL A 153 14.72 -8.14 12.92
N ARG A 154 14.12 -7.27 13.75
CA ARG A 154 14.49 -5.83 13.80
C ARG A 154 15.96 -5.61 14.15
N LYS A 155 16.49 -6.38 15.13
CA LYS A 155 17.90 -6.32 15.51
C LYS A 155 18.83 -6.77 14.37
N LEU A 156 18.48 -7.84 13.65
CA LEU A 156 19.26 -8.31 12.50
C LEU A 156 19.25 -7.30 11.33
N LEU A 157 18.12 -6.65 11.06
CA LEU A 157 18.04 -5.56 10.08
C LEU A 157 18.82 -4.30 10.53
N ALA A 158 19.02 -4.10 11.83
CA ALA A 158 19.91 -3.06 12.35
C ALA A 158 21.38 -3.45 12.18
N LEU A 159 21.75 -4.71 12.46
CA LEU A 159 23.12 -5.23 12.22
C LEU A 159 23.49 -5.22 10.73
N ALA A 160 22.49 -5.33 9.85
CA ALA A 160 22.67 -5.13 8.41
C ALA A 160 23.14 -3.70 8.04
N GLN A 161 23.25 -2.77 8.99
CA GLN A 161 23.91 -1.47 8.85
C GLN A 161 25.42 -1.48 9.04
N SER A 162 26.02 -2.62 9.39
CA SER A 162 27.46 -2.70 9.64
C SER A 162 28.25 -2.16 8.43
N PRO A 163 29.30 -1.35 8.67
CA PRO A 163 30.21 -0.92 7.60
C PRO A 163 30.94 -2.12 6.98
N VAL A 164 30.97 -3.27 7.68
CA VAL A 164 31.53 -4.52 7.19
C VAL A 164 30.50 -5.21 6.30
N ARG A 165 30.72 -5.14 4.99
CA ARG A 165 29.81 -5.70 3.98
C ARG A 165 29.41 -7.16 4.24
N HIS A 166 30.36 -8.01 4.60
CA HIS A 166 30.09 -9.43 4.80
C HIS A 166 29.14 -9.66 5.99
N GLU A 167 29.38 -8.98 7.11
CA GLU A 167 28.52 -9.02 8.29
C GLU A 167 27.12 -8.50 7.97
N ALA A 168 27.04 -7.41 7.24
CA ALA A 168 25.77 -6.81 6.83
C ALA A 168 24.95 -7.74 5.93
N GLU A 169 25.61 -8.42 4.99
CA GLU A 169 24.99 -9.43 4.11
C GLU A 169 24.53 -10.67 4.89
N GLN A 170 25.34 -11.18 5.82
CA GLN A 170 24.98 -12.30 6.68
C GLN A 170 23.79 -11.97 7.61
N ALA A 171 23.79 -10.78 8.20
CA ALA A 171 22.71 -10.32 9.07
C ALA A 171 21.37 -10.24 8.32
N LEU A 172 21.39 -9.72 7.08
CA LEU A 172 20.20 -9.66 6.23
C LEU A 172 19.70 -11.07 5.85
N ALA A 173 20.59 -11.97 5.45
CA ALA A 173 20.23 -13.35 5.11
C ALA A 173 19.59 -14.07 6.32
N LYS A 174 20.17 -13.89 7.51
CA LYS A 174 19.63 -14.44 8.76
C LYS A 174 18.26 -13.84 9.11
N ALA A 175 18.05 -12.55 8.87
CA ALA A 175 16.75 -11.91 9.08
C ALA A 175 15.67 -12.52 8.18
N HIS A 176 15.95 -12.70 6.89
CA HIS A 176 14.99 -13.30 5.94
C HIS A 176 14.68 -14.75 6.28
N CYS A 177 15.69 -15.54 6.66
CA CYS A 177 15.45 -16.91 7.11
C CYS A 177 14.57 -16.96 8.37
N LEU A 178 14.82 -16.09 9.35
CA LEU A 178 14.03 -16.02 10.57
C LEU A 178 12.57 -15.64 10.30
N ILE A 179 12.32 -14.64 9.44
CA ILE A 179 10.96 -14.26 8.99
C ILE A 179 10.28 -15.45 8.33
N ALA A 180 10.99 -16.14 7.44
CA ALA A 180 10.42 -17.23 6.69
C ALA A 180 10.06 -18.42 7.59
N ARG A 181 10.95 -18.80 8.50
CA ARG A 181 10.70 -19.90 9.45
C ARG A 181 9.52 -19.60 10.36
N TYR A 182 9.49 -18.38 10.92
CA TYR A 182 8.39 -17.93 11.76
C TYR A 182 7.03 -18.02 11.05
N ASN A 183 6.97 -17.57 9.80
CA ASN A 183 5.73 -17.64 9.02
C ASN A 183 5.34 -19.09 8.69
N ILE A 184 6.29 -19.97 8.35
CA ILE A 184 5.99 -21.40 8.13
C ILE A 184 5.47 -22.06 9.43
N ASP A 185 6.11 -21.79 10.57
CA ASP A 185 5.70 -22.34 11.86
C ASP A 185 4.28 -21.88 12.23
N LEU A 186 3.93 -20.63 11.96
CA LEU A 186 2.58 -20.10 12.15
C LEU A 186 1.55 -20.76 11.23
N LEU A 187 1.91 -21.04 9.97
CA LEU A 187 1.04 -21.76 9.03
C LEU A 187 0.77 -23.19 9.50
N ALA A 188 1.81 -23.88 9.99
CA ALA A 188 1.68 -25.24 10.51
C ALA A 188 0.76 -25.32 11.75
N GLN A 189 0.68 -24.25 12.54
CA GLN A 189 -0.19 -24.17 13.71
C GLN A 189 -1.67 -23.88 13.38
N GLY A 190 -2.02 -23.61 12.11
CA GLY A 190 -3.40 -23.41 11.67
C GLY A 190 -4.11 -22.23 12.37
N ARG A 191 -3.37 -21.25 12.90
CA ARG A 191 -3.99 -20.14 13.63
C ARG A 191 -4.78 -19.27 12.65
N ALA A 192 -6.06 -19.07 12.94
CA ALA A 192 -6.87 -18.05 12.27
C ALA A 192 -6.12 -16.72 12.36
N SER A 193 -5.89 -16.12 11.21
CA SER A 193 -4.94 -15.02 11.07
C SER A 193 -5.70 -13.76 10.73
N ASP A 194 -5.49 -12.71 11.51
CA ASP A 194 -6.02 -11.38 11.25
C ASP A 194 -5.25 -10.76 10.09
N TYR A 195 -5.57 -11.20 8.87
CA TYR A 195 -5.05 -10.60 7.66
C TYR A 195 -5.64 -9.22 7.47
N GLN A 196 -4.76 -8.30 7.08
CA GLN A 196 -5.08 -6.90 6.89
C GLN A 196 -4.50 -6.43 5.55
N SER A 197 -4.99 -5.30 5.05
CA SER A 197 -4.53 -4.68 3.82
C SER A 197 -4.11 -3.24 4.05
N MET A 198 -3.03 -2.80 3.41
CA MET A 198 -2.57 -1.41 3.44
C MET A 198 -1.99 -0.99 2.09
N CYS A 199 -1.96 0.30 1.82
CA CYS A 199 -1.34 0.81 0.60
C CYS A 199 0.12 1.18 0.85
N VAL A 200 0.98 0.94 -0.14
CA VAL A 200 2.37 1.38 -0.13
C VAL A 200 2.66 2.28 -1.33
N GLY A 201 3.56 3.23 -1.13
CA GLY A 201 3.93 4.21 -2.14
C GLY A 201 2.86 5.28 -2.39
N LYS A 202 2.97 5.94 -3.56
CA LYS A 202 2.10 7.05 -3.95
C LYS A 202 1.19 6.65 -5.11
N PRO A 203 -0.06 7.14 -5.15
CA PRO A 203 -0.92 6.96 -6.31
C PRO A 203 -0.26 7.49 -7.59
N ALA A 204 -0.23 6.67 -8.65
CA ALA A 204 0.36 7.04 -9.92
C ALA A 204 -0.60 6.76 -11.09
N ILE A 205 -0.80 7.75 -11.96
CA ILE A 205 -1.60 7.59 -13.19
C ILE A 205 -0.92 6.59 -14.13
N ARG A 206 0.40 6.75 -14.32
CA ARG A 206 1.22 5.84 -15.11
C ARG A 206 2.20 5.12 -14.19
N ARG A 207 2.04 3.81 -14.09
CA ARG A 207 2.95 2.94 -13.35
C ARG A 207 4.26 2.75 -14.12
N ALA A 208 5.38 2.98 -13.45
CA ALA A 208 6.70 2.68 -13.99
C ALA A 208 6.98 1.16 -13.93
N ALA A 209 7.85 0.63 -14.79
CA ALA A 209 8.04 -0.81 -14.92
C ALA A 209 8.72 -1.43 -13.68
N ASP A 210 9.63 -0.69 -13.05
CA ASP A 210 10.31 -1.04 -11.79
C ASP A 210 9.33 -1.38 -10.66
N GLN A 211 8.18 -0.71 -10.61
CA GLN A 211 7.13 -0.98 -9.62
C GLN A 211 6.60 -2.43 -9.69
N GLN A 212 6.61 -3.06 -10.88
CA GLN A 212 6.21 -4.47 -10.99
C GLN A 212 7.24 -5.40 -10.33
N TYR A 213 8.53 -5.07 -10.45
CA TYR A 213 9.61 -5.83 -9.81
C TYR A 213 9.61 -5.63 -8.30
N LEU A 214 9.32 -4.41 -7.83
CA LEU A 214 9.17 -4.15 -6.40
C LEU A 214 7.98 -4.91 -5.81
N ALA A 215 6.81 -4.89 -6.47
CA ALA A 215 5.66 -5.69 -6.05
C ALA A 215 5.97 -7.20 -6.04
N ARG A 216 6.71 -7.71 -7.03
CA ARG A 216 7.16 -9.10 -7.07
C ARG A 216 8.09 -9.42 -5.88
N LEU A 217 9.09 -8.58 -5.62
CA LEU A 217 9.99 -8.73 -4.48
C LEU A 217 9.23 -8.81 -3.15
N LEU A 218 8.26 -7.91 -2.93
CA LEU A 218 7.45 -7.92 -1.72
C LEU A 218 6.64 -9.22 -1.60
N SER A 219 5.96 -9.60 -2.68
CA SER A 219 5.20 -10.84 -2.74
C SER A 219 6.07 -12.07 -2.48
N ASP A 220 7.24 -12.19 -3.10
CA ASP A 220 8.04 -13.42 -3.10
C ASP A 220 8.83 -13.62 -1.80
N PHE A 221 9.18 -12.54 -1.08
CA PHE A 221 10.11 -12.60 0.06
C PHE A 221 9.52 -12.14 1.40
N TYR A 222 8.38 -11.45 1.42
CA TYR A 222 7.87 -10.82 2.66
C TYR A 222 6.47 -11.28 3.06
N PHE A 223 6.01 -12.46 2.60
CA PHE A 223 4.77 -13.10 3.06
C PHE A 223 3.52 -12.20 2.97
N VAL A 224 3.46 -11.40 1.90
CA VAL A 224 2.31 -10.55 1.55
C VAL A 224 1.81 -10.91 0.15
N GLN A 225 0.54 -10.61 -0.12
CA GLN A 225 -0.01 -10.56 -1.47
C GLN A 225 -0.14 -9.11 -1.94
N CYS A 226 0.19 -8.88 -3.20
CA CYS A 226 0.23 -7.56 -3.80
C CYS A 226 -0.85 -7.41 -4.87
N ILE A 227 -1.59 -6.31 -4.85
CA ILE A 227 -2.54 -5.95 -5.92
C ILE A 227 -2.44 -4.47 -6.24
N TRP A 228 -2.62 -4.14 -7.52
CA TRP A 228 -2.76 -2.76 -7.95
C TRP A 228 -4.24 -2.40 -7.95
N ILE A 229 -4.66 -1.55 -7.00
CA ILE A 229 -6.03 -1.06 -6.93
C ILE A 229 -6.17 0.29 -7.63
N HIS A 230 -7.36 0.57 -8.12
CA HIS A 230 -7.73 1.90 -8.59
C HIS A 230 -7.85 2.83 -7.39
N THR A 231 -7.33 4.04 -7.52
CA THR A 231 -7.51 5.11 -6.53
C THR A 231 -7.52 6.42 -7.28
N PHE A 232 -8.39 7.33 -6.89
CA PHE A 232 -8.29 8.69 -7.39
C PHE A 232 -7.00 9.37 -6.90
N CYS A 233 -6.39 10.18 -7.75
CA CYS A 233 -5.28 11.09 -7.42
C CYS A 233 -5.85 12.52 -7.33
N PRO A 234 -6.26 13.03 -6.15
CA PRO A 234 -6.88 14.34 -6.04
C PRO A 234 -6.01 15.46 -6.64
N GLU A 235 -4.70 15.41 -6.39
CA GLU A 235 -3.73 16.40 -6.91
C GLU A 235 -3.67 16.48 -8.44
N ARG A 236 -4.15 15.44 -9.15
CA ARG A 236 -4.10 15.37 -10.62
C ARG A 236 -5.48 15.31 -11.27
N GLY A 237 -6.56 15.31 -10.48
CA GLY A 237 -7.93 15.23 -11.01
C GLY A 237 -8.21 13.96 -11.83
N LYS A 238 -7.48 12.85 -11.61
CA LYS A 238 -7.58 11.64 -12.44
C LYS A 238 -7.44 10.37 -11.60
N PHE A 239 -8.00 9.28 -12.10
CA PHE A 239 -7.69 7.95 -11.58
C PHE A 239 -6.24 7.57 -11.85
N GLY A 240 -5.63 7.00 -10.81
CA GLY A 240 -4.37 6.29 -10.90
C GLY A 240 -4.49 4.92 -10.27
N ARG A 241 -3.32 4.34 -10.00
CA ARG A 241 -3.18 3.08 -9.29
C ARG A 241 -2.20 3.23 -8.15
N ILE A 242 -2.46 2.49 -7.09
CA ILE A 242 -1.58 2.34 -5.94
C ILE A 242 -1.39 0.85 -5.65
N LEU A 243 -0.24 0.50 -5.08
CA LEU A 243 0.03 -0.86 -4.65
C LEU A 243 -0.62 -1.08 -3.29
N GLU A 244 -1.54 -2.01 -3.19
CA GLU A 244 -2.03 -2.53 -1.92
C GLU A 244 -1.32 -3.85 -1.62
N ILE A 245 -0.87 -4.00 -0.37
CA ILE A 245 -0.30 -5.23 0.17
C ILE A 245 -1.24 -5.80 1.23
N THR A 246 -1.41 -7.11 1.24
CA THR A 246 -2.27 -7.85 2.18
C THR A 246 -1.47 -8.95 2.86
N GLY A 247 -1.58 -9.06 4.18
CA GLY A 247 -0.83 -10.02 4.97
C GLY A 247 -1.09 -9.86 6.48
N ARG A 248 -0.34 -10.61 7.30
CA ARG A 248 -0.32 -10.42 8.76
C ARG A 248 0.28 -9.05 9.10
N TYR A 249 -0.13 -8.49 10.23
CA TYR A 249 0.30 -7.17 10.69
C TYR A 249 1.84 -7.02 10.67
N GLU A 250 2.57 -8.01 11.19
CA GLU A 250 4.04 -8.01 11.25
C GLU A 250 4.67 -8.02 9.85
N ASN A 251 4.13 -8.83 8.94
CA ASN A 251 4.62 -8.92 7.56
C ASN A 251 4.36 -7.61 6.80
N LEU A 252 3.20 -6.97 7.03
CA LEU A 252 2.88 -5.66 6.47
C LEU A 252 3.87 -4.59 6.93
N ARG A 253 4.24 -4.57 8.23
CA ARG A 253 5.27 -3.65 8.75
C ARG A 253 6.58 -3.78 7.98
N ILE A 254 7.09 -5.00 7.85
CA ILE A 254 8.37 -5.26 7.18
C ILE A 254 8.26 -4.91 5.70
N ALA A 255 7.20 -5.36 5.01
CA ALA A 255 7.01 -5.11 3.58
C ALA A 255 6.88 -3.61 3.27
N SER A 256 6.15 -2.86 4.09
CA SER A 256 6.05 -1.39 3.97
C SER A 256 7.41 -0.73 4.15
N TYR A 257 8.18 -1.16 5.15
CA TYR A 257 9.51 -0.64 5.41
C TYR A 257 10.46 -0.89 4.21
N VAL A 258 10.46 -2.11 3.69
CA VAL A 258 11.29 -2.53 2.56
C VAL A 258 10.92 -1.76 1.29
N HIS A 259 9.62 -1.59 1.04
CA HIS A 259 9.13 -0.79 -0.07
C HIS A 259 9.74 0.62 -0.05
N ASP A 260 9.59 1.32 1.07
CA ASP A 260 10.05 2.70 1.21
C ASP A 260 11.57 2.80 1.19
N PHE A 261 12.28 1.83 1.76
CA PHE A 261 13.73 1.74 1.68
C PHE A 261 14.21 1.64 0.24
N ILE A 262 13.62 0.73 -0.55
CA ILE A 262 14.06 0.48 -1.93
C ILE A 262 13.74 1.67 -2.84
N GLU A 263 12.58 2.29 -2.68
CA GLU A 263 12.24 3.53 -3.38
C GLU A 263 13.29 4.62 -3.17
N ARG A 264 13.66 4.87 -1.89
CA ARG A 264 14.69 5.86 -1.55
C ARG A 264 16.07 5.44 -2.08
N PHE A 265 16.44 4.18 -1.93
CA PHE A 265 17.72 3.66 -2.39
C PHE A 265 17.88 3.83 -3.91
N VAL A 266 16.87 3.43 -4.69
CA VAL A 266 16.86 3.59 -6.15
C VAL A 266 16.97 5.06 -6.53
N GLN A 267 16.28 5.95 -5.82
CA GLN A 267 16.36 7.39 -6.08
C GLN A 267 17.76 7.95 -5.86
N VAL A 268 18.37 7.66 -4.70
CA VAL A 268 19.72 8.13 -4.36
C VAL A 268 20.78 7.57 -5.31
N GLU A 269 20.71 6.27 -5.62
CA GLU A 269 21.65 5.65 -6.54
C GLU A 269 21.49 6.15 -7.97
N TRP A 270 20.26 6.45 -8.40
CA TRP A 270 20.03 7.08 -9.69
C TRP A 270 20.64 8.49 -9.76
N GLU A 271 20.46 9.30 -8.72
CA GLU A 271 21.07 10.64 -8.66
C GLU A 271 22.59 10.57 -8.77
N ARG A 272 23.22 9.67 -8.01
CA ARG A 272 24.68 9.41 -8.10
C ARG A 272 25.11 8.93 -9.48
N TYR A 273 24.39 7.97 -10.06
CA TYR A 273 24.69 7.43 -11.38
C TYR A 273 24.56 8.49 -12.48
N SER A 274 23.49 9.29 -12.43
CA SER A 274 23.20 10.36 -13.40
C SER A 274 24.14 11.56 -13.30
N ALA A 275 24.75 11.80 -12.13
CA ALA A 275 25.78 12.83 -11.95
C ALA A 275 27.16 12.41 -12.49
N GLY A 276 27.43 11.11 -12.60
CA GLY A 276 28.71 10.56 -13.06
C GLY A 276 28.61 9.84 -14.41
N PRO A 277 28.71 8.50 -14.46
CA PRO A 277 28.82 7.72 -15.70
C PRO A 277 27.70 7.92 -16.73
N ALA A 278 26.53 8.36 -16.27
CA ALA A 278 25.32 8.53 -17.09
C ALA A 278 24.94 10.00 -17.30
N ARG A 279 25.88 10.93 -17.16
CA ARG A 279 25.63 12.36 -17.37
C ARG A 279 25.04 12.59 -18.77
N GLY A 280 23.81 13.12 -18.82
CA GLY A 280 23.07 13.36 -20.07
C GLY A 280 22.08 12.26 -20.48
N LEU A 281 21.98 11.14 -19.75
CA LEU A 281 20.95 10.13 -20.04
C LEU A 281 19.55 10.66 -19.73
N SER A 282 18.59 10.29 -20.60
CA SER A 282 17.18 10.62 -20.41
C SER A 282 16.64 10.07 -19.08
N ARG A 283 15.77 10.84 -18.41
CA ARG A 283 14.99 10.38 -17.23
C ARG A 283 14.26 9.04 -17.46
N ARG A 284 13.97 8.68 -18.72
CA ARG A 284 13.36 7.39 -19.10
C ARG A 284 14.24 6.16 -18.76
N ARG A 285 15.56 6.37 -18.65
CA ARG A 285 16.56 5.35 -18.28
C ARG A 285 16.59 5.05 -16.78
N ARG A 286 16.06 5.93 -15.92
CA ARG A 286 15.86 5.66 -14.48
C ARG A 286 15.12 4.36 -14.24
N THR A 287 14.07 4.09 -15.04
CA THR A 287 13.31 2.85 -14.94
C THR A 287 14.14 1.62 -15.29
N ASP A 288 15.00 1.68 -16.32
CA ASP A 288 15.88 0.53 -16.65
C ASP A 288 16.88 0.27 -15.52
N PHE A 289 17.47 1.34 -14.98
CA PHE A 289 18.38 1.27 -13.85
C PHE A 289 17.72 0.67 -12.60
N ALA A 290 16.52 1.15 -12.25
CA ALA A 290 15.73 0.66 -11.12
C ALA A 290 15.32 -0.81 -11.28
N VAL A 291 14.87 -1.21 -12.47
CA VAL A 291 14.61 -2.62 -12.80
C VAL A 291 15.88 -3.45 -12.62
N GLY A 292 17.03 -2.91 -13.02
CA GLY A 292 18.34 -3.55 -12.81
C GLY A 292 18.62 -3.82 -11.34
N ILE A 293 18.54 -2.78 -10.49
CA ILE A 293 18.73 -2.90 -9.03
C ILE A 293 17.81 -3.96 -8.43
N LEU A 294 16.52 -3.89 -8.74
CA LEU A 294 15.55 -4.85 -8.22
C LEU A 294 15.84 -6.28 -8.70
N THR A 295 16.25 -6.44 -9.95
CA THR A 295 16.61 -7.76 -10.51
C THR A 295 17.82 -8.35 -9.81
N GLY A 296 18.88 -7.55 -9.59
CA GLY A 296 20.07 -8.00 -8.86
C GLY A 296 19.74 -8.36 -7.41
N PHE A 297 18.94 -7.53 -6.75
CA PHE A 297 18.53 -7.81 -5.37
C PHE A 297 17.66 -9.06 -5.25
N ILE A 298 16.68 -9.26 -6.14
CA ILE A 298 15.88 -10.50 -6.18
C ILE A 298 16.80 -11.71 -6.35
N ARG A 299 17.74 -11.68 -7.31
CA ARG A 299 18.69 -12.78 -7.54
C ARG A 299 19.54 -13.08 -6.32
N LYS A 300 19.98 -12.05 -5.59
CA LYS A 300 20.72 -12.20 -4.32
C LYS A 300 19.88 -12.92 -3.25
N LEU A 301 18.60 -12.57 -3.13
CA LEU A 301 17.71 -13.23 -2.18
C LEU A 301 17.38 -14.67 -2.60
N GLU A 302 17.26 -14.93 -3.90
CA GLU A 302 17.07 -16.29 -4.44
C GLU A 302 18.31 -17.16 -4.19
N SER A 303 19.53 -16.64 -4.41
CA SER A 303 20.76 -17.40 -4.16
C SER A 303 21.01 -17.64 -2.66
N GLY A 304 20.65 -16.68 -1.81
CA GLY A 304 20.68 -16.85 -0.35
C GLY A 304 19.77 -17.97 0.15
N ARG A 305 18.67 -18.29 -0.57
CA ARG A 305 17.84 -19.47 -0.27
C ARG A 305 18.46 -20.79 -0.72
N ALA A 306 19.30 -20.78 -1.77
CA ALA A 306 19.84 -21.98 -2.40
C ALA A 306 21.21 -22.42 -1.86
N GLY A 307 21.98 -21.51 -1.26
CA GLY A 307 23.39 -21.74 -0.89
C GLY A 307 23.69 -22.04 0.59
N ALA A 308 22.70 -22.32 1.43
CA ALA A 308 22.94 -22.65 2.83
C ALA A 308 23.49 -24.10 2.98
N PRO A 309 24.66 -24.32 3.62
CA PRO A 309 25.24 -25.65 3.78
C PRO A 309 24.44 -26.53 4.75
N ALA A 310 24.40 -27.83 4.44
CA ALA A 310 23.66 -28.91 5.11
C ALA A 310 24.13 -29.17 6.55
N GLY A 311 23.69 -28.32 7.47
CA GLY A 311 23.79 -28.53 8.92
C GLY A 311 22.41 -28.49 9.57
N PRO A 312 22.20 -29.12 10.74
CA PRO A 312 20.87 -29.44 11.28
C PRO A 312 20.00 -28.23 11.70
N THR A 313 20.46 -26.99 11.51
CA THR A 313 19.95 -25.83 12.25
C THR A 313 19.65 -24.58 11.45
N GLU A 314 20.10 -24.39 10.20
CA GLU A 314 20.00 -23.07 9.58
C GLU A 314 19.59 -23.13 8.09
N CYS A 315 18.29 -22.95 7.86
CA CYS A 315 17.71 -22.43 6.61
C CYS A 315 17.70 -23.36 5.38
N GLU A 316 17.59 -24.67 5.57
CA GLU A 316 17.33 -25.59 4.45
C GLU A 316 15.98 -25.25 3.79
N ALA A 317 16.03 -24.87 2.52
CA ALA A 317 14.92 -24.86 1.57
C ALA A 317 13.60 -24.28 2.11
N LEU A 318 13.60 -23.02 2.56
CA LEU A 318 12.37 -22.24 2.73
C LEU A 318 11.77 -21.92 1.34
N VAL A 319 11.27 -22.97 0.67
CA VAL A 319 10.28 -22.84 -0.38
C VAL A 319 9.11 -22.14 0.27
N LYS A 320 8.70 -21.00 -0.29
CA LYS A 320 7.54 -20.26 0.20
C LYS A 320 6.35 -21.22 0.14
N VAL A 321 5.97 -21.76 1.30
CA VAL A 321 4.72 -22.50 1.46
C VAL A 321 3.62 -21.50 1.14
N GLU A 322 2.75 -21.87 0.21
CA GLU A 322 1.63 -21.02 -0.14
C GLU A 322 0.68 -20.93 1.06
N ASP A 323 0.53 -19.72 1.60
CA ASP A 323 -0.48 -19.44 2.63
C ASP A 323 -1.86 -19.45 1.97
N THR A 324 -2.55 -20.59 2.08
CA THR A 324 -3.89 -20.82 1.53
C THR A 324 -4.92 -19.89 2.15
N HIS A 325 -4.85 -19.65 3.46
CA HIS A 325 -5.75 -18.76 4.18
C HIS A 325 -5.59 -17.30 3.73
N LEU A 326 -4.36 -16.82 3.55
CA LEU A 326 -4.10 -15.50 2.98
C LEU A 326 -4.67 -15.39 1.56
N ARG A 327 -4.50 -16.43 0.74
CA ARG A 327 -5.03 -16.46 -0.63
C ARG A 327 -6.54 -16.44 -0.66
N GLU A 328 -7.21 -17.17 0.22
CA GLU A 328 -8.66 -17.16 0.36
C GLU A 328 -9.16 -15.79 0.81
N HIS A 329 -8.57 -15.22 1.86
CA HIS A 329 -8.88 -13.87 2.32
C HIS A 329 -8.73 -12.84 1.18
N PHE A 330 -7.63 -12.92 0.43
CA PHE A 330 -7.36 -12.02 -0.69
C PHE A 330 -8.36 -12.19 -1.85
N ARG A 331 -8.75 -13.42 -2.19
CA ARG A 331 -9.78 -13.71 -3.21
C ARG A 331 -11.17 -13.26 -2.78
N GLN A 332 -11.50 -13.38 -1.49
CA GLN A 332 -12.75 -12.87 -0.94
C GLN A 332 -12.81 -11.35 -1.10
N ARG A 333 -11.73 -10.64 -0.74
CA ARG A 333 -11.64 -9.18 -0.93
C ARG A 333 -11.68 -8.79 -2.41
N TYR A 334 -10.97 -9.52 -3.27
CA TYR A 334 -10.82 -9.25 -4.69
C TYR A 334 -11.30 -10.41 -5.56
N PRO A 335 -12.63 -10.55 -5.79
CA PRO A 335 -13.17 -11.67 -6.56
C PRO A 335 -12.88 -11.56 -8.06
N ARG A 336 -12.61 -10.35 -8.58
CA ARG A 336 -12.39 -10.07 -10.01
C ARG A 336 -10.98 -9.55 -10.26
N ILE A 337 -9.98 -10.41 -10.10
CA ILE A 337 -8.57 -10.06 -10.38
C ILE A 337 -8.28 -10.27 -11.86
N ARG A 338 -7.58 -9.30 -12.47
CA ARG A 338 -7.05 -9.42 -13.82
C ARG A 338 -5.53 -9.32 -13.79
N THR A 339 -4.87 -10.30 -14.41
CA THR A 339 -3.42 -10.24 -14.63
C THR A 339 -3.14 -9.47 -15.90
N LEU A 340 -2.51 -8.30 -15.76
CA LEU A 340 -2.06 -7.50 -16.89
C LEU A 340 -0.61 -7.86 -17.23
N ARG A 341 -0.38 -8.37 -18.45
CA ARG A 341 0.99 -8.58 -18.95
C ARG A 341 1.58 -7.22 -19.37
N GLY A 342 2.87 -7.03 -19.07
CA GLY A 342 3.61 -5.86 -19.57
C GLY A 342 3.82 -5.96 -21.08
N SER A 343 3.85 -4.82 -21.76
CA SER A 343 4.32 -4.75 -23.14
C SER A 343 5.85 -4.79 -23.20
N SER A 344 6.40 -5.34 -24.29
CA SER A 344 7.84 -5.32 -24.55
C SER A 344 8.33 -3.88 -24.58
N ARG A 345 9.36 -3.59 -23.78
CA ARG A 345 9.98 -2.26 -23.70
C ARG A 345 11.37 -2.32 -24.31
N GLN A 346 11.76 -1.27 -25.03
CA GLN A 346 13.16 -1.08 -25.40
C GLN A 346 13.95 -0.71 -24.13
N VAL A 347 14.77 -1.64 -23.67
CA VAL A 347 15.58 -1.53 -22.45
C VAL A 347 17.02 -1.23 -22.85
N ASP A 348 17.64 -0.30 -22.15
CA ASP A 348 19.08 -0.09 -22.23
C ASP A 348 19.79 -1.18 -21.45
N ARG A 349 20.50 -2.07 -22.15
CA ARG A 349 21.11 -3.25 -21.52
C ARG A 349 22.26 -2.88 -20.60
N ASP A 350 23.00 -1.81 -20.91
CA ASP A 350 24.16 -1.41 -20.12
C ASP A 350 23.71 -0.75 -18.81
N VAL A 351 22.75 0.19 -18.89
CA VAL A 351 22.15 0.81 -17.69
C VAL A 351 21.46 -0.25 -16.81
N LEU A 352 20.77 -1.23 -17.42
CA LEU A 352 20.17 -2.34 -16.69
C LEU A 352 21.25 -3.15 -15.96
N ARG A 353 22.34 -3.53 -16.64
CA ARG A 353 23.44 -4.32 -16.07
C ARG A 353 24.17 -3.57 -14.96
N ASP A 354 24.32 -2.26 -15.10
CA ASP A 354 24.91 -1.40 -14.06
C ASP A 354 24.03 -1.40 -12.81
N GLY A 355 22.72 -1.22 -12.98
CA GLY A 355 21.74 -1.35 -11.90
C GLY A 355 21.80 -2.73 -11.24
N GLN A 356 21.90 -3.82 -12.01
CA GLN A 356 22.03 -5.17 -11.47
C GLN A 356 23.24 -5.32 -10.54
N ARG A 357 24.41 -4.80 -10.94
CA ARG A 357 25.62 -4.87 -10.11
C ARG A 357 25.45 -4.15 -8.77
N ILE A 358 24.69 -3.06 -8.75
CA ILE A 358 24.35 -2.32 -7.51
C ILE A 358 23.35 -3.15 -6.68
N GLY A 359 22.32 -3.70 -7.32
CA GLY A 359 21.33 -4.58 -6.69
C GLY A 359 21.93 -5.81 -6.02
N ASP A 360 22.90 -6.46 -6.65
CA ASP A 360 23.62 -7.62 -6.09
C ASP A 360 24.37 -7.28 -4.79
N ARG A 361 24.71 -6.00 -4.59
CA ARG A 361 25.42 -5.48 -3.42
C ARG A 361 24.49 -4.82 -2.40
N LEU A 362 23.20 -4.68 -2.73
CA LEU A 362 22.22 -4.02 -1.87
C LEU A 362 22.10 -4.77 -0.54
N VAL A 363 22.12 -4.01 0.55
CA VAL A 363 21.78 -4.48 1.90
C VAL A 363 20.74 -3.53 2.48
N ILE A 364 19.70 -4.09 3.10
CA ILE A 364 18.64 -3.31 3.73
C ILE A 364 19.13 -2.90 5.12
N HIS A 365 19.39 -1.61 5.27
CA HIS A 365 19.71 -0.97 6.54
C HIS A 365 18.40 -0.64 7.26
N ARG A 366 18.33 -0.72 8.60
CA ARG A 366 17.24 -0.06 9.37
C ARG A 366 17.29 1.46 9.11
N GLY A 367 16.17 2.18 9.20
CA GLY A 367 16.21 3.63 9.25
C GLY A 367 16.80 4.00 10.61
N VAL A 368 17.82 4.84 10.67
CA VAL A 368 18.24 5.39 11.96
C VAL A 368 17.03 6.14 12.53
N GLU A 369 16.43 5.60 13.58
CA GLU A 369 15.53 6.30 14.50
C GLU A 369 16.35 7.36 15.25
N THR A 370 16.86 8.34 14.52
CA THR A 370 17.09 9.65 15.08
C THR A 370 15.78 10.37 14.90
N GLY A 371 15.13 10.68 16.02
CA GLY A 371 14.12 11.74 16.10
C GLY A 371 14.70 13.00 15.48
N ARG A 372 14.51 13.16 14.18
CA ARG A 372 14.76 14.39 13.46
C ARG A 372 13.38 14.87 13.10
N GLN A 373 12.90 15.79 13.93
CA GLN A 373 11.85 16.71 13.54
C GLN A 373 12.06 17.08 12.09
N ASP A 374 10.99 16.87 11.33
CA ASP A 374 10.72 17.37 10.01
C ASP A 374 11.49 18.67 9.75
N ARG A 375 12.66 18.56 9.12
CA ARG A 375 13.22 19.70 8.39
C ARG A 375 12.58 19.60 7.03
N GLY A 376 11.44 20.28 6.91
CA GLY A 376 10.88 20.65 5.63
C GLY A 376 11.99 21.16 4.73
N LEU A 377 11.96 20.72 3.49
CA LEU A 377 12.71 21.33 2.41
C LEU A 377 12.16 22.74 2.21
N LEU A 378 12.64 23.69 3.03
CA LEU A 378 12.81 25.07 2.62
C LEU A 378 13.90 25.03 1.55
N LEU A 379 13.50 25.29 0.31
CA LEU A 379 14.44 25.77 -0.69
C LEU A 379 14.79 27.20 -0.27
N ASP A 380 16.05 27.40 0.11
CA ASP A 380 16.65 28.73 0.17
C ASP A 380 16.82 29.26 -1.26
N ALA A 381 16.48 30.55 -1.40
CA ALA A 381 16.55 31.45 -2.56
C ALA A 381 15.40 31.38 -3.59
#